data_AF-A0A1Y2M0K0-F1
#
_entry.id   AF-A0A1Y2M0K0-F1
#
_cell.length_a   1.000
_cell.length_b   1.000
_cell.length_c   1.000
_cell.angle_alpha   90.00
_cell.angle_beta   90.00
_cell.angle_gamma   90.00
#
_symmetry.space_group_name_H-M   'P 1'
#
loop_
_entity.id
_entity.type
_entity.pdbx_description
1 polymer ?
#
loop_
_entity_poly.entity_id
_entity_poly.type
_entity_poly.pdbx_seq_one_letter_code
_entity_poly.pdbx_strand_id
1 'polypeptide(L)'
;MPKFHTALTEEHRDFINAQPLFYVASAPYAGDHINISPKGQPSQTFSILNPTTVAYLDATGHGCETIAHVYENGRATLLFSSSGIKAQTLRLFCSAKVVEKWDHHFNALRAKMASENGDTVDITGARAIIVLKIKKVMTSCGFSTLPGVEEGDATAFANHDEEHKGEGRETLEAWAAKKIERREMMDFQKLNNAYSMDGLPGLKSARQSQDQNFAAEDTKAWLRRVRRQWDAVAMGFGLGIFFMILLGLIDVLHIEPRFLYHLLDFQRRQMNGVEFHDEL
;
A
#
# COMPACT_ATOMS: atom_id res chain seq x y z
N MET A 1 -0.83 -10.23 26.93
CA MET A 1 -1.59 -10.98 25.89
C MET A 1 -2.37 -9.99 25.06
N PRO A 2 -2.42 -10.12 23.72
CA PRO A 2 -3.15 -9.17 22.88
C PRO A 2 -4.67 -9.32 23.07
N LYS A 3 -5.37 -8.19 23.11
CA LYS A 3 -6.84 -8.13 23.10
C LYS A 3 -7.30 -7.71 21.70
N PHE A 4 -8.43 -8.26 21.27
CA PHE A 4 -9.00 -7.98 19.95
C PHE A 4 -10.40 -7.41 20.06
N HIS A 5 -10.70 -6.43 19.21
CA HIS A 5 -12.01 -5.80 19.13
C HIS A 5 -12.44 -5.69 17.66
N THR A 6 -13.74 -5.67 17.41
CA THR A 6 -14.32 -5.48 16.08
C THR A 6 -14.47 -3.99 15.72
N ALA A 7 -14.47 -3.11 16.72
CA ALA A 7 -14.63 -1.66 16.58
C ALA A 7 -13.80 -0.92 17.64
N LEU A 8 -13.60 0.38 17.43
CA LEU A 8 -13.01 1.31 18.39
C LEU A 8 -13.97 1.51 19.58
N THR A 9 -13.42 1.51 20.78
CA THR A 9 -14.08 1.91 22.03
C THR A 9 -13.68 3.35 22.33
N GLU A 10 -14.35 4.02 23.27
CA GLU A 10 -13.97 5.38 23.66
C GLU A 10 -12.51 5.44 24.17
N GLU A 11 -12.09 4.46 24.98
CA GLU A 11 -10.69 4.33 25.42
C GLU A 11 -9.70 4.25 24.25
N HIS A 12 -10.06 3.57 23.15
CA HIS A 12 -9.22 3.54 21.95
C HIS A 12 -9.15 4.90 21.27
N ARG A 13 -10.25 5.67 21.25
CA ARG A 13 -10.29 7.00 20.63
C ARG A 13 -9.43 7.97 21.44
N ASP A 14 -9.56 7.95 22.76
CA ASP A 14 -8.74 8.76 23.67
C ASP A 14 -7.25 8.44 23.49
N PHE A 15 -6.90 7.15 23.44
CA PHE A 15 -5.52 6.72 23.21
C PHE A 15 -4.98 7.23 21.88
N ILE A 16 -5.75 7.09 20.79
CA ILE A 16 -5.38 7.55 19.45
C ILE A 16 -5.14 9.07 19.43
N ASN A 17 -6.06 9.84 20.01
CA ASN A 17 -6.01 11.30 20.02
C ASN A 17 -4.84 11.85 20.85
N ALA A 18 -4.38 11.09 21.86
CA ALA A 18 -3.22 11.45 22.67
C ALA A 18 -1.87 11.21 21.96
N GLN A 19 -1.83 10.48 20.84
CA GLN A 19 -0.56 10.17 20.20
C GLN A 19 -0.02 11.35 19.35
N PRO A 20 1.28 11.66 19.43
CA PRO A 20 1.91 12.69 18.58
C PRO A 20 2.19 12.20 17.15
N LEU A 21 2.14 10.88 16.93
CA LEU A 21 2.54 10.20 15.71
C LEU A 21 1.77 8.88 15.57
N PHE A 22 1.47 8.47 14.34
CA PHE A 22 1.08 7.10 14.01
C PHE A 22 1.87 6.59 12.81
N TYR A 23 1.89 5.27 12.64
CA TYR A 23 2.55 4.62 11.50
C TYR A 23 1.52 3.97 10.60
N VAL A 24 1.77 4.04 9.30
CA VAL A 24 0.98 3.34 8.29
C VAL A 24 1.85 2.29 7.63
N ALA A 25 1.51 1.02 7.83
CA ALA A 25 2.12 -0.10 7.14
C ALA A 25 1.25 -0.51 5.94
N SER A 26 1.89 -0.74 4.80
CA SER A 26 1.25 -1.25 3.59
C SER A 26 2.23 -2.14 2.84
N ALA A 27 1.69 -3.08 2.06
CA ALA A 27 2.53 -3.97 1.28
C ALA A 27 1.88 -4.23 -0.09
N PRO A 28 2.70 -4.33 -1.14
CA PRO A 28 2.26 -4.80 -2.43
C PRO A 28 1.91 -6.29 -2.35
N TYR A 29 1.15 -6.78 -3.32
CA TYR A 29 0.77 -8.19 -3.37
C TYR A 29 1.94 -9.06 -3.82
N ALA A 30 2.74 -8.55 -4.76
CA ALA A 30 3.93 -9.21 -5.27
C ALA A 30 5.04 -8.17 -5.49
N GLY A 31 5.39 -7.38 -4.49
CA GLY A 31 6.52 -6.43 -4.54
C GLY A 31 7.66 -6.88 -3.63
N ASP A 32 8.81 -6.22 -3.75
CA ASP A 32 10.00 -6.57 -2.98
C ASP A 32 10.07 -5.80 -1.65
N HIS A 33 9.32 -4.68 -1.56
CA HIS A 33 9.40 -3.76 -0.44
C HIS A 33 8.10 -3.75 0.37
N ILE A 34 8.24 -3.82 1.70
CA ILE A 34 7.16 -3.52 2.63
C ILE A 34 7.32 -2.08 3.07
N ASN A 35 6.26 -1.28 2.96
CA ASN A 35 6.29 0.12 3.32
C ASN A 35 5.80 0.33 4.77
N ILE A 36 6.53 1.18 5.50
CA ILE A 36 6.08 1.79 6.74
C ILE A 36 6.31 3.30 6.67
N SER A 37 5.28 4.08 6.94
CA SER A 37 5.34 5.53 6.85
C SER A 37 4.89 6.18 8.15
N PRO A 38 5.75 6.95 8.84
CA PRO A 38 5.35 7.76 9.99
C PRO A 38 4.48 8.94 9.53
N LYS A 39 3.44 9.25 10.29
CA LYS A 39 2.49 10.36 10.07
C LYS A 39 2.34 11.15 11.36
N GLY A 40 2.74 12.42 11.31
CA GLY A 40 2.73 13.33 12.45
C GLY A 40 1.43 14.11 12.60
N GLN A 41 1.29 14.76 13.76
CA GLN A 41 0.17 15.62 14.12
C GLN A 41 -1.21 14.96 13.85
N PRO A 42 -1.54 13.85 14.53
CA PRO A 42 -2.80 13.14 14.28
C PRO A 42 -4.02 14.01 14.61
N SER A 43 -3.88 14.94 15.55
CA SER A 43 -4.92 15.94 15.87
C SER A 43 -5.32 16.83 14.68
N GLN A 44 -4.44 17.03 13.69
CA GLN A 44 -4.71 17.83 12.49
C GLN A 44 -4.89 16.98 11.23
N THR A 45 -4.38 15.75 11.23
CA THR A 45 -4.32 14.93 10.01
C THR A 45 -5.15 13.67 10.05
N PHE A 46 -5.63 13.24 11.22
CA PHE A 46 -6.34 11.98 11.42
C PHE A 46 -7.73 12.23 12.02
N SER A 47 -8.72 11.46 11.60
CA SER A 47 -10.09 11.57 12.15
C SER A 47 -10.79 10.23 12.26
N ILE A 48 -11.58 10.07 13.32
CA ILE A 48 -12.37 8.87 13.57
C ILE A 48 -13.80 9.16 13.10
N LEU A 49 -14.16 8.65 11.92
CA LEU A 49 -15.44 8.95 11.26
C LEU A 49 -16.62 8.14 11.80
N ASN A 50 -16.35 7.04 12.48
CA ASN A 50 -17.25 6.18 13.27
C ASN A 50 -16.42 5.04 13.92
N PRO A 51 -17.01 4.18 14.78
CA PRO A 51 -16.25 3.13 15.47
C PRO A 51 -15.53 2.11 14.56
N THR A 52 -15.86 2.05 13.26
CA THR A 52 -15.26 1.11 12.29
C THR A 52 -14.59 1.80 11.10
N THR A 53 -14.52 3.12 11.08
CA THR A 53 -13.99 3.88 9.94
C THR A 53 -13.17 5.05 10.44
N VAL A 54 -11.95 5.15 9.96
CA VAL A 54 -11.05 6.27 10.21
C VAL A 54 -10.55 6.82 8.89
N ALA A 55 -10.06 8.05 8.90
CA ALA A 55 -9.48 8.67 7.72
C ALA A 55 -8.25 9.51 8.11
N TYR A 56 -7.30 9.65 7.19
CA TYR A 56 -6.21 10.60 7.36
C TYR A 56 -5.87 11.35 6.08
N LEU A 57 -5.36 12.57 6.24
CA LEU A 57 -4.82 13.41 5.17
C LEU A 57 -3.41 12.93 4.79
N ASP A 58 -3.25 12.52 3.55
CA ASP A 58 -1.94 12.20 2.97
C ASP A 58 -1.38 13.45 2.28
N ALA A 59 -0.35 14.03 2.87
CA ALA A 59 0.37 15.18 2.32
C ALA A 59 1.51 14.76 1.39
N THR A 60 1.82 15.63 0.43
CA THR A 60 2.94 15.49 -0.48
C THR A 60 4.25 15.76 0.24
N GLY A 61 5.24 14.89 0.04
CA GLY A 61 6.62 15.11 0.47
C GLY A 61 7.44 13.83 0.57
N HIS A 62 6.77 12.68 0.69
CA HIS A 62 7.39 11.37 0.51
C HIS A 62 6.82 10.68 -0.74
N GLY A 63 7.29 9.47 -1.03
CA GLY A 63 6.80 8.62 -2.12
C GLY A 63 5.29 8.32 -2.04
N CYS A 64 4.81 7.45 -2.94
CA CYS A 64 3.39 7.11 -3.05
C CYS A 64 3.07 5.65 -2.68
N GLU A 65 3.99 4.96 -1.99
CA GLU A 65 3.89 3.53 -1.66
C GLU A 65 2.53 3.12 -1.10
N THR A 66 2.05 3.78 -0.03
CA THR A 66 0.73 3.47 0.55
C THR A 66 -0.39 3.64 -0.46
N ILE A 67 -0.37 4.71 -1.27
CA ILE A 67 -1.40 4.95 -2.30
C ILE A 67 -1.38 3.80 -3.32
N ALA A 68 -0.19 3.45 -3.83
CA ALA A 68 -0.03 2.40 -4.82
C ALA A 68 -0.46 1.02 -4.30
N HIS A 69 -0.07 0.66 -3.08
CA HIS A 69 -0.49 -0.59 -2.43
C HIS A 69 -1.99 -0.64 -2.17
N VAL A 70 -2.59 0.49 -1.81
CA VAL A 70 -4.04 0.60 -1.61
C VAL A 70 -4.80 0.48 -2.93
N TYR A 71 -4.29 1.05 -4.03
CA TYR A 71 -4.87 0.83 -5.35
C TYR A 71 -4.77 -0.62 -5.81
N GLU A 72 -3.67 -1.29 -5.53
CA GLU A 72 -3.46 -2.67 -5.96
C GLU A 72 -4.30 -3.67 -5.14
N ASN A 73 -4.31 -3.54 -3.82
CA ASN A 73 -4.89 -4.58 -2.94
C ASN A 73 -5.69 -4.04 -1.76
N GLY A 74 -5.69 -2.72 -1.53
CA GLY A 74 -6.54 -2.07 -0.53
C GLY A 74 -6.20 -2.42 0.91
N ARG A 75 -5.03 -3.00 1.23
CA ARG A 75 -4.65 -3.36 2.61
C ARG A 75 -3.75 -2.30 3.21
N ALA A 76 -4.09 -1.87 4.42
CA ALA A 76 -3.22 -1.03 5.24
C ALA A 76 -3.42 -1.37 6.72
N THR A 77 -2.38 -1.18 7.52
CA THR A 77 -2.43 -1.30 8.98
C THR A 77 -1.92 -0.02 9.61
N LEU A 78 -2.68 0.52 10.56
CA LEU A 78 -2.21 1.65 11.36
C LEU A 78 -1.68 1.14 12.69
N LEU A 79 -0.61 1.76 13.16
CA LEU A 79 -0.03 1.51 14.49
C LEU A 79 0.06 2.82 15.25
N PHE A 80 -0.53 2.82 16.44
CA PHE A 80 -0.38 3.82 17.48
C PHE A 80 0.41 3.16 18.61
N SER A 81 1.45 3.83 19.10
CA SER A 81 2.33 3.28 20.12
C SER A 81 2.75 4.37 21.10
N SER A 82 2.55 4.11 22.38
CA SER A 82 3.09 4.94 23.46
C SER A 82 4.21 4.17 24.17
N SER A 83 5.29 4.88 24.45
CA SER A 83 6.42 4.41 25.25
C SER A 83 6.35 5.14 26.60
N GLY A 84 6.36 4.44 27.73
CA GLY A 84 6.24 5.07 29.04
C GLY A 84 5.64 4.12 30.09
N ILE A 85 5.16 4.67 31.21
CA ILE A 85 4.62 3.91 32.35
C ILE A 85 3.48 2.97 31.94
N LYS A 86 2.69 3.35 30.93
CA LYS A 86 1.65 2.50 30.33
C LYS A 86 1.97 2.22 28.85
N ALA A 87 3.05 1.49 28.60
CA ALA A 87 3.42 1.05 27.26
C ALA A 87 2.27 0.27 26.60
N GLN A 88 1.65 0.88 25.61
CA GLN A 88 0.51 0.33 24.89
C GLN A 88 0.73 0.49 23.39
N THR A 89 0.39 -0.57 22.67
CA THR A 89 0.31 -0.57 21.21
C THR A 89 -1.11 -0.85 20.79
N LEU A 90 -1.61 -0.06 19.84
CA LEU A 90 -2.93 -0.22 19.23
C LEU A 90 -2.74 -0.32 17.73
N ARG A 91 -3.21 -1.43 17.15
CA ARG A 91 -3.18 -1.69 15.71
C ARG A 91 -4.57 -1.71 15.13
N LEU A 92 -4.74 -1.04 14.00
CA LEU A 92 -5.96 -1.08 13.20
C LEU A 92 -5.65 -1.80 11.89
N PHE A 93 -6.18 -3.01 11.73
CA PHE A 93 -6.09 -3.75 10.48
C PHE A 93 -7.24 -3.33 9.58
N CYS A 94 -6.94 -2.75 8.42
CA CYS A 94 -7.92 -2.03 7.63
C CYS A 94 -7.97 -2.50 6.17
N SER A 95 -9.14 -2.31 5.56
CA SER A 95 -9.26 -2.10 4.13
C SER A 95 -9.32 -0.61 3.84
N ALA A 96 -8.49 -0.14 2.93
CA ALA A 96 -8.33 1.27 2.61
C ALA A 96 -8.86 1.62 1.21
N LYS A 97 -9.22 2.89 1.03
CA LYS A 97 -9.49 3.53 -0.26
C LYS A 97 -8.81 4.89 -0.29
N VAL A 98 -8.33 5.27 -1.46
CA VAL A 98 -7.72 6.59 -1.72
C VAL A 98 -8.79 7.48 -2.34
N VAL A 99 -8.98 8.67 -1.78
CA VAL A 99 -9.79 9.76 -2.35
C VAL A 99 -8.84 10.91 -2.63
N GLU A 100 -8.48 11.12 -3.90
CA GLU A 100 -7.52 12.17 -4.27
C GLU A 100 -8.14 13.57 -4.18
N LYS A 101 -7.30 14.60 -4.08
CA LYS A 101 -7.72 16.01 -3.94
C LYS A 101 -8.73 16.47 -5.00
N TRP A 102 -8.64 15.91 -6.20
CA TRP A 102 -9.49 16.27 -7.34
C TRP A 102 -10.75 15.41 -7.47
N ASP A 103 -10.95 14.44 -6.58
CA ASP A 103 -12.20 13.67 -6.53
C ASP A 103 -13.33 14.53 -5.96
N HIS A 104 -14.51 14.46 -6.56
CA HIS A 104 -15.71 15.17 -6.09
C HIS A 104 -16.07 14.88 -4.63
N HIS A 105 -15.73 13.71 -4.08
CA HIS A 105 -15.98 13.38 -2.69
C HIS A 105 -14.98 13.99 -1.70
N PHE A 106 -13.84 14.49 -2.18
CA PHE A 106 -12.74 14.95 -1.32
C PHE A 106 -13.19 16.01 -0.32
N ASN A 107 -13.85 17.06 -0.81
CA ASN A 107 -14.27 18.19 0.04
C ASN A 107 -15.34 17.76 1.06
N ALA A 108 -16.31 16.93 0.65
CA ALA A 108 -17.34 16.41 1.54
C ALA A 108 -16.74 15.55 2.65
N LEU A 109 -15.77 14.71 2.31
CA LEU A 109 -15.07 13.85 3.26
C LEU A 109 -14.18 14.66 4.21
N ARG A 110 -13.48 15.68 3.71
CA ARG A 110 -12.69 16.60 4.54
C ARG A 110 -13.58 17.36 5.52
N ALA A 111 -14.73 17.86 5.08
CA ALA A 111 -15.70 18.53 5.96
C ALA A 111 -16.20 17.58 7.05
N LYS A 112 -16.46 16.31 6.71
CA LYS A 112 -16.81 15.28 7.70
C LYS A 112 -15.68 15.05 8.71
N MET A 113 -14.43 14.98 8.26
CA MET A 113 -13.27 14.84 9.16
C MET A 113 -13.19 16.01 10.16
N ALA A 114 -13.36 17.25 9.68
CA ALA A 114 -13.39 18.44 10.53
C ALA A 114 -14.55 18.42 11.53
N SER A 115 -15.75 18.00 11.13
CA SER A 115 -16.90 17.90 12.04
C SER A 115 -16.69 16.89 13.17
N GLU A 116 -15.93 15.82 12.97
CA GLU A 116 -15.74 14.76 13.98
C GLU A 116 -14.54 15.04 14.91
N ASN A 117 -13.54 15.78 14.44
CA ASN A 117 -12.27 16.01 15.14
C ASN A 117 -12.00 17.50 15.48
N GLY A 118 -12.96 18.39 15.20
CA GLY A 118 -12.81 19.85 15.32
C GLY A 118 -12.31 20.49 14.02
N ASP A 119 -12.61 21.78 13.82
CA ASP A 119 -12.27 22.55 12.60
C ASP A 119 -10.75 22.72 12.32
N THR A 120 -9.90 21.97 13.02
CA THR A 120 -8.44 22.00 12.93
C THR A 120 -7.85 20.97 11.96
N VAL A 121 -8.69 20.20 11.25
CA VAL A 121 -8.21 19.16 10.32
C VAL A 121 -7.74 19.78 9.00
N ASP A 122 -6.44 20.06 8.92
CA ASP A 122 -5.77 20.50 7.70
C ASP A 122 -4.28 20.10 7.71
N ILE A 123 -3.69 20.03 6.52
CA ILE A 123 -2.24 19.95 6.35
C ILE A 123 -1.83 20.55 5.00
N THR A 124 -0.77 21.35 5.02
CA THR A 124 -0.24 21.95 3.80
C THR A 124 0.24 20.86 2.83
N GLY A 125 -0.18 20.94 1.57
CA GLY A 125 0.21 19.98 0.55
C GLY A 125 -0.55 18.65 0.57
N ALA A 126 -1.70 18.57 1.27
CA ALA A 126 -2.63 17.44 1.18
C ALA A 126 -2.93 17.10 -0.29
N ARG A 127 -2.70 15.83 -0.67
CA ARG A 127 -2.92 15.31 -2.02
C ARG A 127 -4.02 14.25 -2.09
N ALA A 128 -4.30 13.57 -0.98
CA ALA A 128 -5.38 12.59 -0.89
C ALA A 128 -5.87 12.44 0.55
N ILE A 129 -7.07 11.91 0.72
CA ILE A 129 -7.57 11.34 1.97
C ILE A 129 -7.54 9.82 1.83
N ILE A 130 -6.94 9.14 2.80
CA ILE A 130 -6.97 7.69 2.88
C ILE A 130 -8.07 7.28 3.86
N VAL A 131 -9.14 6.70 3.34
CA VAL A 131 -10.26 6.20 4.14
C VAL A 131 -10.03 4.75 4.48
N LEU A 132 -10.10 4.40 5.75
CA LEU A 132 -9.78 3.07 6.27
C LEU A 132 -10.97 2.49 7.01
N LYS A 133 -11.51 1.39 6.47
CA LYS A 133 -12.50 0.56 7.14
C LYS A 133 -11.79 -0.48 8.00
N ILE A 134 -12.00 -0.40 9.31
CA ILE A 134 -11.43 -1.30 10.30
C ILE A 134 -12.05 -2.69 10.14
N LYS A 135 -11.20 -3.70 10.01
CA LYS A 135 -11.56 -5.12 10.07
C LYS A 135 -11.33 -5.70 11.46
N LYS A 136 -10.27 -5.25 12.13
CA LYS A 136 -9.87 -5.74 13.43
C LYS A 136 -9.05 -4.69 14.16
N VAL A 137 -9.35 -4.49 15.43
CA VAL A 137 -8.53 -3.72 16.36
C VAL A 137 -7.76 -4.71 17.22
N MET A 138 -6.49 -4.44 17.45
CA MET A 138 -5.65 -5.23 18.36
C MET A 138 -4.92 -4.30 19.31
N THR A 139 -5.08 -4.53 20.60
CA THR A 139 -4.30 -3.85 21.63
C THR A 139 -3.35 -4.83 22.30
N SER A 140 -2.14 -4.37 22.58
CA SER A 140 -1.18 -5.12 23.39
C SER A 140 -0.49 -4.16 24.35
N CYS A 141 -0.60 -4.45 25.64
CA CYS A 141 0.26 -3.86 26.65
C CYS A 141 1.64 -4.50 26.52
N GLY A 142 2.65 -3.71 26.20
CA GLY A 142 4.03 -4.17 26.32
C GLY A 142 4.38 -4.23 27.81
N PHE A 143 5.04 -5.30 28.25
CA PHE A 143 5.90 -5.14 29.42
C PHE A 143 7.01 -4.16 29.00
N SER A 144 7.39 -3.19 29.86
CA SER A 144 8.47 -2.26 29.52
C SER A 144 9.71 -3.07 29.13
N THR A 145 10.07 -3.07 27.84
CA THR A 145 11.22 -3.81 27.31
C THR A 145 12.50 -2.98 27.35
N LEU A 146 12.47 -1.81 27.98
CA LEU A 146 13.64 -0.97 28.18
C LEU A 146 13.86 -0.79 29.69
N PRO A 147 14.68 -1.66 30.32
CA PRO A 147 15.15 -1.38 31.67
C PRO A 147 15.90 -0.05 31.66
N GLY A 148 15.47 0.91 32.48
CA GLY A 148 16.16 2.20 32.67
C GLY A 148 15.65 3.39 31.85
N VAL A 149 14.53 3.28 31.13
CA VAL A 149 13.84 4.47 30.60
C VAL A 149 12.82 4.93 31.63
N GLU A 150 13.27 5.72 32.61
CA GLU A 150 12.41 6.25 33.67
C GLU A 150 11.46 7.34 33.18
N GLU A 151 11.83 8.09 32.13
CA GLU A 151 10.95 9.05 31.49
C GLU A 151 11.54 9.33 30.12
N GLY A 152 10.99 8.66 29.12
CA GLY A 152 11.42 8.75 27.74
C GLY A 152 10.25 8.34 26.89
N ASP A 153 9.18 9.11 27.04
CA ASP A 153 8.06 9.04 26.14
C ASP A 153 8.60 9.25 24.71
N ALA A 154 8.00 8.66 23.69
CA ALA A 154 8.47 8.90 22.30
C ALA A 154 8.39 10.41 21.94
N THR A 155 7.74 11.19 22.80
CA THR A 155 7.69 12.66 22.86
C THR A 155 8.97 13.33 23.39
N ALA A 156 9.92 12.64 24.04
CA ALA A 156 11.18 13.24 24.49
C ALA A 156 12.06 13.74 23.33
N PHE A 157 11.78 13.30 22.09
CA PHE A 157 12.34 13.90 20.87
C PHE A 157 11.40 14.89 20.16
N ALA A 158 10.13 14.98 20.57
CA ALA A 158 9.15 15.92 20.04
C ALA A 158 9.07 17.21 20.87
N ASN A 159 9.43 17.15 22.16
CA ASN A 159 9.70 18.30 23.02
C ASN A 159 11.20 18.66 22.95
N HIS A 160 11.74 18.81 21.74
CA HIS A 160 12.89 19.70 21.64
C HIS A 160 12.34 21.10 21.85
N ASP A 161 12.72 21.69 22.98
CA ASP A 161 12.56 23.11 23.27
C ASP A 161 12.71 23.95 21.99
N GLU A 162 11.94 25.03 21.89
CA GLU A 162 12.06 26.03 20.82
C GLU A 162 13.51 26.53 20.61
N GLU A 163 14.39 26.29 21.59
CA GLU A 163 15.81 26.61 21.62
C GLU A 163 16.70 25.61 20.84
N HIS A 164 16.22 24.40 20.54
CA HIS A 164 16.92 23.37 19.76
C HIS A 164 16.08 22.89 18.55
N LYS A 165 15.40 23.82 17.86
CA LYS A 165 15.07 23.61 16.44
C LYS A 165 16.39 23.37 15.73
N GLY A 166 16.79 22.10 15.57
CA GLY A 166 18.06 21.71 14.97
C GLY A 166 18.29 22.59 13.74
N GLU A 167 19.31 23.44 13.85
CA GLU A 167 19.60 24.49 12.88
C GLU A 167 19.60 23.85 11.47
N GLY A 168 18.57 24.16 10.67
CA GLY A 168 18.50 23.76 9.26
C GLY A 168 17.57 22.62 8.84
N ARG A 169 16.74 21.99 9.70
CA ARG A 169 15.74 21.00 9.22
C ARG A 169 14.41 21.66 8.81
N GLU A 170 14.15 21.73 7.51
CA GLU A 170 12.87 22.19 6.94
C GLU A 170 11.74 21.20 7.30
N THR A 171 10.62 21.69 7.83
CA THR A 171 9.44 20.84 8.13
C THR A 171 8.69 20.49 6.84
N LEU A 172 7.92 19.39 6.86
CA LEU A 172 7.10 18.99 5.70
C LEU A 172 6.17 20.12 5.24
N GLU A 173 5.57 20.84 6.18
CA GLU A 173 4.64 21.94 5.88
C GLU A 173 5.36 23.16 5.29
N ALA A 174 6.53 23.53 5.82
CA ALA A 174 7.35 24.62 5.28
C ALA A 174 7.83 24.29 3.86
N TRP A 175 8.31 23.07 3.64
CA TRP A 175 8.70 22.57 2.32
C TRP A 175 7.51 22.60 1.35
N ALA A 176 6.35 22.13 1.80
CA ALA A 176 5.14 22.09 0.98
C ALA A 176 4.64 23.50 0.62
N ALA A 177 4.64 24.43 1.58
CA ALA A 177 4.26 25.83 1.36
C ALA A 177 5.17 26.48 0.30
N LYS A 178 6.48 26.32 0.41
CA LYS A 178 7.46 26.82 -0.55
C LYS A 178 7.28 26.23 -1.95
N LYS A 179 6.99 24.93 -2.05
CA LYS A 179 6.70 24.27 -3.33
C LYS A 179 5.38 24.75 -3.96
N ILE A 180 4.36 25.03 -3.14
CA ILE A 180 3.10 25.60 -3.60
C ILE A 180 3.30 27.03 -4.11
N GLU A 181 4.02 27.86 -3.35
CA GLU A 181 4.33 29.25 -3.72
C GLU A 181 5.07 29.33 -5.06
N ARG A 182 6.05 28.44 -5.26
CA ARG A 182 6.79 28.30 -6.52
C ARG A 182 6.02 27.63 -7.65
N ARG A 183 4.80 27.13 -7.39
CA ARG A 183 3.97 26.34 -8.33
C ARG A 183 4.61 25.03 -8.82
N GLU A 184 5.57 24.50 -8.07
CA GLU A 184 6.32 23.28 -8.40
C GLU A 184 5.71 22.00 -7.79
N MET A 185 4.66 22.11 -6.97
CA MET A 185 4.08 20.98 -6.27
C MET A 185 3.57 19.88 -7.21
N MET A 186 2.90 20.26 -8.31
CA MET A 186 2.39 19.31 -9.28
C MET A 186 3.52 18.59 -10.02
N ASP A 187 4.57 19.30 -10.40
CA ASP A 187 5.74 18.70 -11.08
C ASP A 187 6.48 17.73 -10.16
N PHE A 188 6.57 18.04 -8.87
CA PHE A 188 7.11 17.11 -7.88
C PHE A 188 6.26 15.84 -7.80
N GLN A 189 4.93 15.96 -7.75
CA GLN A 189 4.02 14.80 -7.73
C GLN A 189 4.15 13.97 -9.01
N LYS A 190 4.28 14.60 -10.18
CA LYS A 190 4.52 13.91 -11.45
C LYS A 190 5.76 13.02 -11.37
N LEU A 191 6.87 13.57 -10.91
CA LEU A 191 8.16 12.87 -10.91
C LEU A 191 8.23 11.79 -9.82
N ASN A 192 7.69 12.06 -8.63
CA ASN A 192 7.95 11.22 -7.45
C ASN A 192 6.74 10.39 -6.99
N ASN A 193 5.55 10.64 -7.52
CA ASN A 193 4.31 10.03 -7.02
C ASN A 193 3.45 9.35 -8.10
N ALA A 194 3.93 9.32 -9.35
CA ALA A 194 3.26 8.55 -10.41
C ALA A 194 3.39 7.03 -10.20
N TYR A 195 4.48 6.57 -9.61
CA TYR A 195 4.76 5.15 -9.38
C TYR A 195 5.41 4.90 -8.01
N SER A 196 5.22 3.69 -7.48
CA SER A 196 5.94 3.19 -6.31
C SER A 196 7.36 2.72 -6.68
N MET A 197 8.18 2.41 -5.68
CA MET A 197 9.53 1.83 -5.85
C MET A 197 9.48 0.49 -6.60
N ASP A 198 8.43 -0.31 -6.39
CA ASP A 198 8.17 -1.56 -7.13
C ASP A 198 7.49 -1.32 -8.50
N GLY A 199 7.34 -0.06 -8.90
CA GLY A 199 6.75 0.38 -10.16
C GLY A 199 5.23 0.18 -10.22
N LEU A 200 4.54 0.08 -9.09
CA LEU A 200 3.08 0.01 -9.05
C LEU A 200 2.49 1.40 -9.35
N PRO A 201 1.32 1.46 -9.99
CA PRO A 201 0.70 2.75 -10.28
C PRO A 201 0.31 3.50 -9.01
N GLY A 202 0.79 4.74 -8.88
CA GLY A 202 0.58 5.63 -7.76
C GLY A 202 -0.56 6.63 -7.99
N LEU A 203 -0.32 7.89 -7.62
CA LEU A 203 -1.30 8.98 -7.67
C LEU A 203 -1.85 9.19 -9.09
N LYS A 204 -3.16 9.10 -9.26
CA LYS A 204 -3.84 9.23 -10.56
C LYS A 204 -3.67 10.63 -11.12
N SER A 205 -3.75 11.68 -10.30
CA SER A 205 -3.52 13.05 -10.77
C SER A 205 -2.11 13.25 -11.33
N ALA A 206 -1.10 12.64 -10.71
CA ALA A 206 0.28 12.66 -11.21
C ALA A 206 0.38 11.93 -12.56
N ARG A 207 -0.21 10.74 -12.67
CA ARG A 207 -0.22 9.93 -13.91
C ARG A 207 -1.00 10.57 -15.05
N GLN A 208 -2.16 11.18 -14.78
CA GLN A 208 -2.96 11.93 -15.77
C GLN A 208 -2.15 13.05 -16.40
N SER A 209 -1.38 13.75 -15.58
CA SER A 209 -0.59 14.89 -16.04
C SER A 209 0.69 14.52 -16.80
N GLN A 210 0.90 13.23 -17.04
CA GLN A 210 1.89 12.65 -17.95
C GLN A 210 1.24 12.06 -19.22
N ASP A 211 -0.05 12.33 -19.46
CA ASP A 211 -0.84 11.82 -20.60
C ASP A 211 -0.82 10.29 -20.76
N GLN A 212 -0.73 9.58 -19.63
CA GLN A 212 -0.67 8.12 -19.64
C GLN A 212 -2.01 7.48 -19.96
N ASN A 213 -1.98 6.43 -20.79
CA ASN A 213 -3.12 5.54 -20.95
C ASN A 213 -3.22 4.61 -19.72
N PHE A 214 -4.17 4.93 -18.84
CA PHE A 214 -4.43 4.16 -17.61
C PHE A 214 -4.63 2.67 -17.85
N ALA A 215 -5.40 2.30 -18.87
CA ALA A 215 -5.71 0.91 -19.15
C ALA A 215 -4.45 0.12 -19.51
N ALA A 216 -3.56 0.70 -20.31
CA ALA A 216 -2.30 0.06 -20.70
C ALA A 216 -1.36 -0.12 -19.48
N GLU A 217 -1.18 0.94 -18.69
CA GLU A 217 -0.26 0.91 -17.54
C GLU A 217 -0.76 0.02 -16.40
N ASP A 218 -2.07 0.03 -16.12
CA ASP A 218 -2.67 -0.84 -15.11
C ASP A 218 -2.63 -2.31 -15.56
N THR A 219 -2.83 -2.58 -16.87
CA THR A 219 -2.64 -3.93 -17.45
C THR A 219 -1.20 -4.40 -17.32
N LYS A 220 -0.22 -3.52 -17.59
CA LYS A 220 1.20 -3.82 -17.43
C LYS A 220 1.56 -4.09 -15.97
N ALA A 221 0.98 -3.37 -15.03
CA ALA A 221 1.14 -3.63 -13.59
C ALA A 221 0.53 -4.99 -13.20
N TRP A 222 -0.67 -5.30 -13.70
CA TRP A 222 -1.30 -6.61 -13.48
C TRP A 222 -0.47 -7.76 -14.05
N LEU A 223 0.06 -7.63 -15.28
CA LEU A 223 0.94 -8.63 -15.88
C LEU A 223 2.22 -8.85 -15.07
N ARG A 224 2.83 -7.78 -14.56
CA ARG A 224 4.00 -7.87 -13.67
C ARG A 224 3.69 -8.64 -12.39
N ARG A 225 2.51 -8.40 -11.80
CA ARG A 225 2.03 -9.13 -10.64
C ARG A 225 1.86 -10.62 -10.93
N VAL A 226 1.18 -10.98 -12.03
CA VAL A 226 0.99 -12.38 -12.44
C VAL A 226 2.34 -13.06 -12.67
N ARG A 227 3.27 -12.38 -13.37
CA ARG A 227 4.62 -12.88 -13.60
C ARG A 227 5.40 -13.10 -12.30
N ARG A 228 5.13 -12.39 -11.22
CA ARG A 228 5.81 -12.63 -9.93
C ARG A 228 5.22 -13.81 -9.15
N GLN A 229 4.12 -14.41 -9.62
CA GLN A 229 3.47 -15.57 -9.01
C GLN A 229 3.56 -16.82 -9.91
N TRP A 230 4.73 -17.07 -10.50
CA TRP A 230 4.94 -18.22 -11.40
C TRP A 230 4.54 -19.55 -10.77
N ASP A 231 4.76 -19.73 -9.48
CA ASP A 231 4.40 -20.97 -8.77
C ASP A 231 2.90 -21.27 -8.85
N ALA A 232 2.06 -20.25 -8.66
CA ALA A 232 0.60 -20.39 -8.73
C ALA A 232 0.13 -20.67 -10.17
N VAL A 233 0.75 -20.03 -11.15
CA VAL A 233 0.46 -20.25 -12.58
C VAL A 233 0.86 -21.66 -12.99
N ALA A 234 2.06 -22.10 -12.61
CA ALA A 234 2.57 -23.43 -12.88
C ALA A 234 1.71 -24.51 -12.19
N MET A 235 1.30 -24.29 -10.94
CA MET A 235 0.39 -25.16 -10.22
C MET A 235 -0.98 -25.25 -10.93
N GLY A 236 -1.56 -24.11 -11.35
CA GLY A 236 -2.84 -24.09 -12.07
C GLY A 236 -2.76 -24.81 -13.42
N PHE A 237 -1.68 -24.60 -14.17
CA PHE A 237 -1.43 -25.30 -15.43
C PHE A 237 -1.26 -26.81 -15.22
N GLY A 238 -0.47 -27.21 -14.21
CA GLY A 238 -0.28 -28.61 -13.82
C GLY A 238 -1.59 -29.28 -13.41
N LEU A 239 -2.41 -28.59 -12.61
CA LEU A 239 -3.75 -29.07 -12.22
C LEU A 239 -4.65 -29.26 -13.45
N GLY A 240 -4.59 -28.32 -14.41
CA GLY A 240 -5.34 -28.40 -15.67
C GLY A 240 -4.94 -29.60 -16.52
N ILE A 241 -3.63 -29.86 -16.67
CA ILE A 241 -3.13 -31.06 -17.35
C ILE A 241 -3.58 -32.32 -16.62
N PHE A 242 -3.46 -32.34 -15.29
CA PHE A 242 -3.89 -33.46 -14.48
C PHE A 242 -5.38 -33.78 -14.67
N PHE A 243 -6.25 -32.76 -14.64
CA PHE A 243 -7.68 -32.94 -14.92
C PHE A 243 -7.95 -33.41 -16.34
N MET A 244 -7.25 -32.88 -17.35
CA MET A 244 -7.37 -33.35 -18.74
C MET A 244 -7.01 -34.83 -18.88
N ILE A 245 -5.92 -35.27 -18.24
CA ILE A 245 -5.53 -36.69 -18.23
C ILE A 245 -6.59 -37.54 -17.51
N LEU A 246 -7.06 -37.10 -16.35
CA LEU A 246 -8.07 -37.81 -15.57
C LEU A 246 -9.38 -37.97 -16.35
N LEU A 247 -9.86 -36.91 -17.01
CA LEU A 247 -11.05 -36.93 -17.86
C LEU A 247 -10.87 -37.83 -19.10
N GLY A 248 -9.65 -37.91 -19.65
CA GLY A 248 -9.32 -38.85 -20.72
C GLY A 248 -9.33 -40.31 -20.26
N LEU A 249 -8.85 -40.59 -19.04
CA LEU A 249 -8.85 -41.96 -18.48
C LEU A 249 -10.25 -42.51 -18.19
N ILE A 250 -11.22 -41.63 -17.92
CA ILE A 250 -12.63 -42.02 -17.68
C ILE A 250 -13.49 -41.92 -18.95
N ASP A 251 -12.88 -41.78 -20.14
CA ASP A 251 -13.54 -41.64 -21.45
C ASP A 251 -14.56 -40.48 -21.54
N VAL A 252 -14.46 -39.49 -20.65
CA VAL A 252 -15.29 -38.28 -20.71
C VAL A 252 -14.73 -37.26 -21.69
N LEU A 253 -13.41 -37.26 -21.93
CA LEU A 253 -12.73 -36.32 -22.81
C LEU A 253 -11.75 -37.03 -23.74
N HIS A 254 -12.10 -37.15 -25.02
CA HIS A 254 -11.19 -37.71 -26.03
C HIS A 254 -10.27 -36.61 -26.58
N ILE A 255 -9.02 -36.56 -26.10
CA ILE A 255 -8.01 -35.62 -26.61
C ILE A 255 -7.28 -36.30 -27.78
N GLU A 256 -7.48 -35.83 -29.02
CA GLU A 256 -6.60 -36.17 -30.15
C GLU A 256 -5.44 -35.17 -30.21
N PRO A 257 -4.20 -35.53 -29.81
CA PRO A 257 -3.07 -34.61 -29.83
C PRO A 257 -2.49 -34.53 -31.26
N ARG A 258 -3.26 -34.05 -32.24
CA ARG A 258 -2.84 -33.93 -33.65
C ARG A 258 -1.55 -33.14 -33.82
N PHE A 259 -1.28 -32.19 -32.93
CA PHE A 259 -0.04 -31.41 -32.91
C PHE A 259 1.22 -32.26 -32.63
N LEU A 260 1.13 -33.26 -31.73
CA LEU A 260 2.25 -34.16 -31.42
C LEU A 260 2.63 -35.03 -32.62
N TYR A 261 1.64 -35.48 -33.39
CA TYR A 261 1.89 -36.21 -34.64
C TYR A 261 2.65 -35.36 -35.65
N HIS A 262 2.27 -34.09 -35.82
CA HIS A 262 2.99 -33.17 -36.72
C HIS A 262 4.42 -32.89 -36.26
N LEU A 263 4.65 -32.74 -34.95
CA LEU A 263 5.99 -32.50 -34.39
C LEU A 263 6.90 -33.74 -34.55
N LEU A 264 6.38 -34.94 -34.31
CA LEU A 264 7.09 -36.19 -34.49
C LEU A 264 7.42 -36.46 -35.97
N ASP A 265 6.47 -36.19 -36.88
CA ASP A 265 6.72 -36.30 -38.32
C ASP A 265 7.77 -35.28 -38.80
N PHE A 266 7.75 -34.06 -38.27
CA PHE A 266 8.77 -33.06 -38.56
C PHE A 266 10.16 -33.50 -38.09
N GLN A 267 10.29 -34.03 -36.87
CA GLN A 267 11.55 -34.58 -36.37
C GLN A 267 12.02 -35.79 -37.18
N ARG A 268 11.11 -36.69 -37.56
CA ARG A 268 11.43 -37.86 -38.38
C ARG A 268 11.95 -37.46 -39.77
N ARG A 269 11.39 -36.42 -40.38
CA ARG A 269 11.90 -35.85 -41.64
C ARG A 269 13.28 -35.20 -41.51
N GLN A 270 13.58 -34.59 -40.37
CA GLN A 270 14.89 -34.02 -40.08
C GLN A 270 15.96 -35.12 -39.84
N MET A 271 15.60 -36.21 -39.14
CA MET A 271 16.54 -37.31 -38.88
C MET A 271 16.78 -38.20 -40.11
N ASN A 272 15.80 -38.36 -41.00
CA ASN A 272 15.94 -39.12 -42.24
C ASN A 272 16.59 -38.30 -43.38
N GLY A 273 17.04 -37.07 -43.12
CA GLY A 273 17.68 -36.18 -44.10
C GLY A 273 19.19 -36.38 -44.28
N VAL A 274 19.78 -37.43 -43.67
CA VAL A 274 21.22 -37.74 -43.77
C VAL A 274 21.43 -39.18 -44.25
N GLU A 275 20.90 -39.50 -45.43
CA GLU A 275 21.39 -40.61 -46.24
C GLU A 275 21.51 -40.11 -47.69
N PHE A 276 22.64 -39.47 -47.99
CA PHE A 276 23.07 -39.27 -49.38
C PHE A 276 24.23 -40.23 -49.65
N HIS A 277 23.88 -41.25 -50.43
CA HIS A 277 24.69 -42.18 -51.22
C HIS A 277 26.22 -42.00 -51.22
N ASP A 278 26.91 -43.01 -50.68
CA ASP A 278 28.19 -43.50 -51.20
C ASP A 278 27.97 -44.10 -52.60
N GLU A 279 28.11 -43.31 -53.66
CA GLU A 279 28.56 -43.76 -54.99
C GLU A 279 29.27 -42.59 -55.69
N LEU A 280 30.61 -42.56 -55.60
CA LEU A 280 31.58 -42.18 -56.62
C LEU A 280 33.02 -42.41 -56.13
#